data_AF-A0A3P7VVZ8-F1
#
_entry.id   AF-A0A3P7VVZ8-F1
#
_cell.length_a   1.000
_cell.length_b   1.000
_cell.length_c   1.000
_cell.angle_alpha   90.00
_cell.angle_beta   90.00
_cell.angle_gamma   90.00
#
_symmetry.space_group_name_H-M   'P 1'
#
loop_
_entity.id
_entity.type
_entity.pdbx_description
1 polymer ?
#
loop_
_entity_poly.entity_id
_entity_poly.type
_entity_poly.pdbx_seq_one_letter_code
_entity_poly.pdbx_strand_id
1 'polypeptide(L)'
;MQEIDLARDVLKSDTCSMSIPELDLEVGFGALSGRFTTVEGLLVATRDQLKEQGDFFLVGDSRSEAENDRMKNFLDNFEQILLLRKKVHLILDDPTGNSYIQSLNAPMDDNRLRKEFYDRTNEQNDELGLNDMKTENYSQLETINECE
;
A
#
# COMPACT_ATOMS: atom_id res chain seq x y z
N MET A 1 13.39 12.22 4.32
CA MET A 1 12.59 11.99 5.53
C MET A 1 13.26 12.61 6.74
N GLN A 2 12.48 13.28 7.57
CA GLN A 2 12.81 13.83 8.90
C GLN A 2 11.76 13.33 9.91
N GLU A 3 11.94 13.61 11.20
CA GLU A 3 11.02 13.19 12.26
C GLU A 3 9.57 13.63 11.98
N ILE A 4 9.37 14.86 11.54
CA ILE A 4 8.03 15.36 11.21
C ILE A 4 7.39 14.63 10.02
N ASP A 5 8.17 13.99 9.14
CA ASP A 5 7.60 13.21 8.03
C ASP A 5 6.99 11.90 8.52
N LEU A 6 7.51 11.30 9.60
CA LEU A 6 6.96 10.09 10.21
C LEU A 6 5.58 10.35 10.83
N ALA A 7 5.34 11.58 11.28
CA ALA A 7 4.09 12.01 11.90
C ALA A 7 2.99 12.44 10.89
N ARG A 8 3.25 12.41 9.58
CA ARG A 8 2.24 12.77 8.57
C ARG A 8 1.07 11.79 8.63
N ASP A 9 -0.14 12.32 8.65
CA ASP A 9 -1.34 11.50 8.51
C ASP A 9 -1.39 10.85 7.12
N VAL A 10 -1.74 9.57 7.10
CA VAL A 10 -1.88 8.73 5.91
C VAL A 10 -3.22 8.03 5.95
N LEU A 11 -4.02 8.21 4.89
CA LEU A 11 -5.15 7.35 4.56
C LEU A 11 -4.69 6.43 3.42
N LYS A 12 -4.55 5.14 3.70
CA LYS A 12 -4.27 4.13 2.67
C LYS A 12 -5.59 3.44 2.32
N SER A 13 -5.97 3.42 1.05
CA SER A 13 -7.10 2.64 0.56
C SER A 13 -6.72 1.16 0.38
N ASP A 14 -7.73 0.31 0.16
CA ASP A 14 -7.50 -1.11 -0.15
C ASP A 14 -6.87 -1.32 -1.54
N THR A 15 -7.14 -0.44 -2.49
CA THR A 15 -6.61 -0.48 -3.86
C THR A 15 -5.24 0.19 -3.99
N CYS A 16 -4.69 0.71 -2.90
CA CYS A 16 -3.38 1.33 -2.89
C CYS A 16 -2.28 0.28 -2.71
N SER A 17 -1.31 0.26 -3.63
CA SER A 17 -0.02 -0.38 -3.42
C SER A 17 0.96 0.56 -2.73
N MET A 18 1.89 -0.01 -1.99
CA MET A 18 2.94 0.71 -1.28
C MET A 18 4.29 0.13 -1.64
N SER A 19 5.28 0.98 -1.92
CA SER A 19 6.65 0.53 -2.17
C SER A 19 7.70 1.40 -1.49
N ILE A 20 8.85 0.76 -1.20
CA ILE A 20 10.06 1.41 -0.69
C ILE A 20 11.23 0.93 -1.57
N PRO A 21 11.58 1.68 -2.63
CA PRO A 21 12.60 1.26 -3.60
C PRO A 21 13.96 0.96 -2.98
N GLU A 22 14.38 1.70 -1.95
CA GLU A 22 15.67 1.47 -1.28
C GLU A 22 15.73 0.18 -0.45
N LEU A 23 14.58 -0.46 -0.25
CA LEU A 23 14.47 -1.77 0.37
C LEU A 23 14.11 -2.87 -0.63
N ASP A 24 13.86 -2.54 -1.90
CA ASP A 24 13.26 -3.49 -2.86
C ASP A 24 11.97 -4.12 -2.29
N LEU A 25 11.17 -3.27 -1.61
CA LEU A 25 9.91 -3.68 -0.99
C LEU A 25 8.74 -3.20 -1.84
N GLU A 26 7.84 -4.13 -2.14
CA GLU A 26 6.56 -3.85 -2.76
C GLU A 26 5.45 -4.58 -2.01
N VAL A 27 4.38 -3.85 -1.73
CA VAL A 27 3.20 -4.31 -1.01
C VAL A 27 1.99 -4.03 -1.91
N GLY A 28 1.42 -5.10 -2.47
CA GLY A 28 0.34 -5.03 -3.45
C GLY A 28 -1.03 -4.66 -2.86
N PHE A 29 -2.05 -4.71 -3.71
CA PHE A 29 -3.42 -4.36 -3.34
C PHE A 29 -3.99 -5.28 -2.25
N GLY A 30 -4.88 -4.74 -1.42
CA GLY A 30 -5.50 -5.45 -0.30
C GLY A 30 -4.56 -5.75 0.88
N ALA A 31 -3.25 -5.67 0.67
CA ALA A 31 -2.30 -5.77 1.77
C ALA A 31 -2.41 -4.52 2.64
N LEU A 32 -2.22 -4.75 3.95
CA LEU A 32 -2.35 -3.70 4.95
C LEU A 32 -3.70 -2.97 4.81
N SER A 33 -4.84 -3.70 4.84
CA SER A 33 -6.22 -3.22 4.67
C SER A 33 -6.48 -1.76 5.05
N GLY A 34 -7.44 -1.15 4.37
CA GLY A 34 -7.79 0.27 4.41
C GLY A 34 -7.70 0.85 5.81
N ARG A 35 -6.90 1.91 5.97
CA ARG A 35 -6.54 2.44 7.28
C ARG A 35 -6.23 3.92 7.24
N PHE A 36 -6.56 4.57 8.35
CA PHE A 36 -6.08 5.90 8.68
C PHE A 36 -5.02 5.77 9.77
N THR A 37 -3.80 6.24 9.49
CA THR A 37 -2.62 6.06 10.33
C THR A 37 -1.62 7.19 10.07
N THR A 38 -0.38 7.05 10.52
CA THR A 38 0.74 7.93 10.16
C THR A 38 1.75 7.19 9.28
N VAL A 39 2.72 7.90 8.69
CA VAL A 39 3.84 7.26 7.97
C VAL A 39 4.57 6.27 8.88
N GLU A 40 4.81 6.64 10.14
CA GLU A 40 5.40 5.74 11.14
C GLU A 40 4.54 4.50 11.36
N GLY A 41 3.24 4.70 11.64
CA GLY A 41 2.31 3.60 11.89
C GLY A 41 2.20 2.65 10.72
N LEU A 42 2.27 3.17 9.49
CA LEU A 42 2.27 2.36 8.28
C LEU A 42 3.55 1.52 8.14
N LEU A 43 4.72 2.10 8.39
CA LEU A 43 6.01 1.38 8.37
C LEU A 43 6.07 0.28 9.44
N VAL A 44 5.63 0.62 10.66
CA VAL A 44 5.54 -0.33 11.78
C VAL A 44 4.59 -1.48 11.44
N ALA A 45 3.39 -1.18 10.93
CA ALA A 45 2.43 -2.22 10.55
C ALA A 45 2.96 -3.12 9.43
N THR A 46 3.71 -2.55 8.47
CA THR A 46 4.35 -3.32 7.39
C THR A 46 5.41 -4.28 7.96
N ARG A 47 6.31 -3.76 8.81
CA ARG A 47 7.34 -4.55 9.49
C ARG A 47 6.71 -5.69 10.28
N ASP A 48 5.68 -5.40 11.06
CA ASP A 48 5.04 -6.39 11.94
C ASP A 48 4.33 -7.48 11.13
N GLN A 49 3.64 -7.12 10.03
CA GLN A 49 3.04 -8.10 9.12
C GLN A 49 4.11 -9.00 8.47
N LEU A 50 5.22 -8.43 8.01
CA LEU A 50 6.32 -9.20 7.43
C LEU A 50 6.99 -10.12 8.46
N LYS A 51 7.12 -9.67 9.71
CA LYS A 51 7.65 -10.46 10.80
C LYS A 51 6.71 -11.61 11.14
N GLU A 52 5.41 -11.38 11.24
CA GLU A 52 4.42 -12.43 11.52
C GLU A 52 4.37 -13.46 10.39
N GLN A 53 4.36 -13.02 9.13
CA GLN A 53 4.47 -13.91 7.98
C GLN A 53 5.80 -14.66 7.99
N GLY A 54 6.89 -13.96 8.32
CA GLY A 54 8.19 -14.56 8.56
C GLY A 54 8.08 -15.68 9.57
N ASP A 55 7.66 -15.40 10.80
CA ASP A 55 7.55 -16.40 11.86
C ASP A 55 6.61 -17.56 11.46
N PHE A 56 5.49 -17.30 10.79
CA PHE A 56 4.56 -18.34 10.35
C PHE A 56 5.11 -19.23 9.23
N PHE A 57 5.75 -18.65 8.21
CA PHE A 57 6.29 -19.39 7.06
C PHE A 57 7.74 -19.89 7.28
N LEU A 58 8.49 -19.34 8.25
CA LEU A 58 9.92 -19.63 8.51
C LEU A 58 10.15 -20.60 9.67
N VAL A 59 9.15 -20.95 10.48
CA VAL A 59 9.27 -21.91 11.59
C VAL A 59 9.15 -23.39 11.12
N GLY A 60 9.19 -23.63 9.81
CA GLY A 60 9.40 -24.98 9.25
C GLY A 60 10.88 -25.36 9.26
N ASP A 61 11.19 -26.61 9.60
CA ASP A 61 12.53 -27.25 9.62
C ASP A 61 13.32 -27.24 8.29
N SER A 62 12.76 -26.62 7.26
CA SER A 62 13.17 -26.76 5.86
C SER A 62 14.00 -25.60 5.30
N ARG A 63 14.38 -24.60 6.13
CA ARG A 63 15.17 -23.43 5.67
C ARG A 63 16.59 -23.37 6.21
N SER A 64 17.44 -22.72 5.41
CA SER A 64 18.84 -22.49 5.74
C SER A 64 19.02 -21.30 6.70
N GLU A 65 20.05 -21.33 7.54
CA GLU A 65 20.46 -20.22 8.43
C GLU A 65 20.55 -18.88 7.66
N ALA A 66 21.00 -18.92 6.40
CA ALA A 66 21.14 -17.77 5.53
C ALA A 66 19.82 -17.05 5.20
N GLU A 67 18.69 -17.76 5.16
CA GLU A 67 17.38 -17.14 4.87
C GLU A 67 16.83 -16.41 6.09
N ASN A 68 17.06 -16.97 7.29
CA ASN A 68 16.72 -16.31 8.55
C ASN A 68 17.53 -15.02 8.74
N ASP A 69 18.83 -15.06 8.44
CA ASP A 69 19.69 -13.87 8.49
C ASP A 69 19.24 -12.80 7.49
N ARG A 70 18.82 -13.19 6.28
CA ARG A 70 18.26 -12.23 5.30
C ARG A 70 16.99 -11.56 5.81
N MET A 71 16.04 -12.33 6.35
CA MET A 71 14.80 -11.77 6.92
C MET A 71 15.10 -10.83 8.09
N LYS A 72 16.00 -11.24 9.00
CA LYS A 72 16.41 -10.41 10.13
C LYS A 72 17.05 -9.10 9.67
N ASN A 73 17.98 -9.16 8.72
CA ASN A 73 18.59 -7.98 8.12
C ASN A 73 17.54 -7.08 7.45
N PHE A 74 16.53 -7.66 6.82
CA PHE A 74 15.43 -6.92 6.22
C PHE A 74 14.60 -6.16 7.26
N LEU A 75 14.22 -6.82 8.35
CA LEU A 75 13.51 -6.19 9.47
C LEU A 75 14.36 -5.10 10.17
N ASP A 76 15.68 -5.31 10.30
CA ASP A 76 16.60 -4.31 10.84
C ASP A 76 16.67 -3.04 9.97
N ASN A 77 16.39 -3.13 8.66
CA ASN A 77 16.30 -1.94 7.82
C ASN A 77 15.09 -1.05 8.20
N PHE A 78 13.96 -1.64 8.61
CA PHE A 78 12.81 -0.85 9.08
C PHE A 78 13.17 -0.08 10.36
N GLU A 79 13.88 -0.70 11.30
CA GLU A 79 14.38 -0.01 12.50
C GLU A 79 15.29 1.17 12.15
N GLN A 80 16.18 1.00 11.16
CA GLN A 80 17.04 2.09 10.71
C GLN A 80 16.26 3.26 10.07
N ILE A 81 15.15 2.96 9.40
CA ILE A 81 14.25 3.96 8.82
C ILE A 81 13.50 4.71 9.92
N LEU A 82 12.92 3.98 10.88
CA LEU A 82 12.20 4.54 12.03
C LEU A 82 13.11 5.43 12.90
N LEU A 83 14.37 5.05 13.07
CA LEU A 83 15.40 5.84 13.76
C LEU A 83 15.99 6.98 12.90
N LEU A 84 15.46 7.23 11.69
CA LEU A 84 15.93 8.25 10.75
C LEU A 84 17.41 8.11 10.34
N ARG A 85 18.00 6.93 10.51
CA ARG A 85 19.38 6.61 10.13
C ARG A 85 19.50 6.27 8.65
N LYS A 86 18.41 5.82 8.03
CA LYS A 86 18.30 5.53 6.60
C LYS A 86 17.21 6.39 5.97
N LYS A 87 17.57 7.17 4.95
CA LYS A 87 16.61 7.94 4.15
C LYS A 87 16.02 7.02 3.09
N VAL A 88 14.71 7.10 2.92
CA VAL A 88 13.95 6.29 1.96
C VAL A 88 12.84 7.11 1.31
N HIS A 89 12.33 6.60 0.20
CA HIS A 89 11.10 7.08 -0.43
C HIS A 89 9.97 6.09 -0.13
N LEU A 90 8.88 6.61 0.45
CA LEU A 90 7.63 5.89 0.57
C LEU A 90 6.75 6.29 -0.61
N ILE A 91 6.39 5.33 -1.45
CA ILE A 91 5.54 5.55 -2.61
C ILE A 91 4.20 4.88 -2.32
N LEU A 92 3.12 5.65 -2.41
CA LEU A 92 1.74 5.14 -2.41
C LEU A 92 1.19 5.36 -3.80
N ASP A 93 0.82 4.26 -4.45
CA ASP A 93 0.18 4.27 -5.77
C ASP A 93 -1.24 3.71 -5.62
N ASP A 94 -2.24 4.53 -5.95
CA ASP A 94 -3.65 4.18 -5.83
C ASP A 94 -4.40 4.54 -7.11
N PRO A 95 -4.73 3.54 -7.96
CA PRO A 95 -5.46 3.76 -9.20
C PRO A 95 -6.83 4.42 -9.00
N THR A 96 -7.42 4.31 -7.81
CA THR A 96 -8.74 4.89 -7.50
C THR A 96 -8.66 6.32 -6.96
N GLY A 97 -7.46 6.80 -6.62
CA GLY A 97 -7.25 8.14 -6.06
C GLY A 97 -7.83 8.35 -4.66
N ASN A 98 -8.15 7.28 -3.92
CA ASN A 98 -8.78 7.33 -2.60
C ASN A 98 -7.79 7.32 -1.43
N SER A 99 -6.50 7.35 -1.72
CA SER A 99 -5.42 7.44 -0.73
C SER A 99 -4.93 8.87 -0.55
N TYR A 100 -4.44 9.18 0.65
CA TYR A 100 -4.02 10.51 1.02
C TYR A 100 -2.80 10.50 1.94
N ILE A 101 -1.88 11.43 1.70
CA ILE A 101 -0.80 11.78 2.61
C ILE A 101 -0.92 13.28 2.93
N GLN A 102 -0.84 13.61 4.21
CA GLN A 102 -0.88 14.97 4.71
C GLN A 102 0.31 15.79 4.19
N SER A 103 0.01 16.94 3.59
CA SER A 103 0.99 18.01 3.35
C SER A 103 1.14 18.82 4.63
N LEU A 104 2.37 18.99 5.11
CA LEU A 104 2.65 19.77 6.33
C LEU A 104 2.71 21.27 6.06
N ASN A 105 2.83 21.66 4.79
CA ASN A 105 2.96 23.04 4.35
C ASN A 105 1.68 23.60 3.73
N ALA A 106 0.58 22.83 3.70
CA ALA A 106 -0.66 23.24 3.05
C ALA A 106 -1.13 24.63 3.55
N PRO A 107 -1.55 25.54 2.65
CA PRO A 107 -1.81 25.34 1.22
C PRO A 107 -0.57 25.50 0.31
N MET A 108 0.62 25.72 0.88
CA MET A 108 1.87 25.84 0.12
C MET A 108 2.42 24.47 -0.31
N ASP A 109 3.31 24.49 -1.30
CA ASP A 109 3.99 23.31 -1.78
C ASP A 109 4.87 22.66 -0.70
N ASP A 110 4.82 21.34 -0.67
CA ASP A 110 5.62 20.52 0.24
C ASP A 110 6.74 19.84 -0.54
N ASN A 111 7.95 20.36 -0.40
CA ASN A 111 9.13 19.86 -1.12
C ASN A 111 9.47 18.38 -0.84
N ARG A 112 8.86 17.75 0.17
CA ARG A 112 9.09 16.34 0.55
C ARG A 112 7.91 15.44 0.20
N LEU A 113 6.85 15.98 -0.39
CA LEU A 113 5.68 15.24 -0.82
C LEU A 113 5.37 15.57 -2.28
N ARG A 114 5.54 14.60 -3.16
CA ARG A 114 5.15 14.71 -4.58
C ARG A 114 3.86 13.94 -4.80
N LYS A 115 2.89 14.58 -5.47
CA LYS A 115 1.63 13.96 -5.91
C LYS A 115 1.59 13.96 -7.43
N GLU A 116 1.37 12.79 -8.02
CA GLU A 116 1.25 12.62 -9.46
C GLU A 116 -0.11 12.00 -9.74
N PHE A 117 -0.85 12.59 -10.69
CA PHE A 117 -2.13 12.06 -11.17
C PHE A 117 -1.90 11.45 -12.54
N TYR A 118 -2.52 10.31 -12.80
CA TYR A 118 -2.38 9.58 -14.04
C TYR A 118 -3.72 8.99 -14.47
N ASP A 119 -3.83 8.72 -15.77
CA ASP A 119 -4.95 7.96 -16.32
C ASP A 119 -4.69 6.47 -16.12
N ARG A 120 -5.68 5.77 -15.55
CA ARG A 120 -5.58 4.33 -15.29
C ARG A 120 -5.30 3.54 -16.56
N THR A 121 -4.43 2.55 -16.46
CA THR A 121 -4.18 1.61 -17.55
C THR A 121 -5.38 0.67 -17.76
N ASN A 122 -5.39 -0.04 -18.89
CA ASN A 122 -6.46 -0.99 -19.18
C ASN A 122 -6.49 -2.14 -18.14
N GLU A 123 -5.31 -2.61 -17.73
CA GLU A 123 -5.13 -3.65 -16.72
C GLU A 123 -5.64 -3.18 -15.34
N GLN A 124 -5.34 -1.94 -14.96
CA GLN A 124 -5.88 -1.37 -13.72
C GLN A 124 -7.41 -1.26 -13.75
N ASN A 125 -8.01 -0.96 -14.90
CA ASN A 125 -9.45 -0.96 -15.04
C ASN A 125 -10.05 -2.38 -15.02
N ASP A 126 -9.35 -3.38 -15.58
CA ASP A 126 -9.74 -4.80 -15.47
C ASP A 126 -9.74 -5.26 -14.01
N GLU A 127 -8.67 -4.99 -13.27
CA GLU A 127 -8.55 -5.36 -11.85
C GLU A 127 -9.64 -4.72 -10.97
N LEU A 128 -10.08 -3.51 -11.34
CA LEU A 128 -11.19 -2.81 -10.69
C LEU A 128 -12.57 -3.28 -11.20
N GLY A 129 -12.63 -4.21 -12.14
CA GLY A 129 -13.88 -4.73 -12.72
C GLY A 129 -14.63 -3.69 -13.57
N LEU A 130 -13.93 -2.68 -14.08
CA LEU A 130 -14.54 -1.57 -14.81
C LEU A 130 -14.70 -1.85 -16.30
N ASN A 131 -13.83 -2.68 -16.88
CA ASN A 131 -13.87 -2.96 -18.32
C ASN A 131 -15.11 -3.77 -18.72
N ASP A 132 -15.60 -4.64 -17.83
CA ASP A 132 -16.81 -5.44 -18.04
C ASP A 132 -18.09 -4.76 -17.49
N MET A 133 -17.98 -3.53 -16.98
CA MET A 133 -19.12 -2.82 -16.44
C MET A 133 -20.08 -2.45 -17.57
N LYS A 134 -21.23 -3.14 -17.62
CA LYS A 134 -22.35 -2.69 -18.45
C LYS A 134 -22.77 -1.31 -17.90
N THR A 135 -22.97 -0.33 -18.77
CA THR A 135 -23.44 1.02 -18.35
C THR A 135 -24.75 1.41 -19.04
N GLU A 136 -25.26 0.54 -19.92
CA GLU A 136 -26.45 0.75 -20.73
C GLU A 136 -27.57 -0.23 -20.35
N ASN A 137 -28.81 0.11 -20.73
CA ASN A 137 -30.01 -0.74 -20.62
C ASN A 137 -30.46 -1.14 -19.19
N TYR A 138 -29.95 -0.47 -18.14
CA TYR A 138 -30.42 -0.66 -16.75
C TYR A 138 -31.90 -0.33 -16.52
N SER A 139 -32.51 0.47 -17.40
CA SER A 139 -33.92 0.88 -17.29
C SER A 139 -34.91 -0.15 -17.82
N GLN A 140 -34.44 -1.18 -18.52
CA GLN A 140 -35.25 -2.22 -19.13
C GLN A 140 -35.07 -3.53 -18.35
N LEU A 141 -35.61 -3.59 -17.13
CA LEU A 141 -35.79 -4.86 -16.45
C LEU A 141 -36.90 -5.61 -17.19
N GLU A 142 -36.54 -6.61 -18.00
CA GLU A 142 -37.52 -7.50 -18.62
C GLU A 142 -38.36 -8.15 -17.52
N THR A 143 -39.67 -7.89 -17.53
CA THR A 143 -40.61 -8.57 -16.64
C THR A 143 -40.64 -10.05 -17.04
N ILE A 144 -40.03 -10.90 -16.23
CA ILE A 144 -40.13 -12.35 -16.38
C ILE A 144 -41.54 -12.72 -15.94
N ASN A 145 -42.44 -12.97 -16.89
CA ASN A 145 -43.72 -13.60 -16.58
C ASN A 145 -43.44 -15.07 -16.27
N GLU A 146 -43.63 -15.46 -15.00
CA GLU A 146 -43.69 -16.87 -14.63
C GLU A 146 -44.87 -17.51 -15.37
N CYS A 147 -44.60 -18.50 -16.21
CA CYS A 147 -45.65 -19.30 -16.84
C CYS A 147 -46.28 -20.22 -15.78
N GLU A 148 -47.59 -20.09 -15.56
CA GLU A 148 -48.42 -21.03 -14.80
C GLU A 148 -48.44 -22.45 -15.40
#